data_AF-A0A8B7V139-F1
#
_entry.id   AF-A0A8B7V139-F1
#
_cell.length_a   1.000
_cell.length_b   1.000
_cell.length_c   1.000
_cell.angle_alpha   90.00
_cell.angle_beta   90.00
_cell.angle_gamma   90.00
#
_symmetry.space_group_name_H-M   'P 1'
#
loop_
_entity.id
_entity.type
_entity.pdbx_description
1 polymer ?
#
loop_
_entity_poly.entity_id
_entity_poly.type
_entity_poly.pdbx_seq_one_letter_code
_entity_poly.pdbx_strand_id
1 'polypeptide(L)'
;MDKWTVQVASSQRRVTDNKLGKEVLVSSLVSNLLHSTLQLYKHNLSPNFCVMHLEDRLQELYFKSKMLSEYLRGQMRVHVKELGVVLGIESSDLPLLAAVASTHSPYVAQILL
;
A
#
# COMPACT_ATOMS: atom_id res chain seq x y z
N MET A 1 10.47 17.50 -15.34
CA MET A 1 10.35 17.13 -13.92
C MET A 1 9.44 15.94 -13.82
N ASP A 2 9.89 14.89 -13.13
CA ASP A 2 9.07 13.72 -12.87
C ASP A 2 7.93 14.11 -11.92
N LYS A 3 6.68 13.75 -12.25
CA LYS A 3 5.48 14.23 -11.53
C LYS A 3 5.09 13.36 -10.34
N TRP A 4 5.81 12.25 -10.09
CA TRP A 4 5.50 11.29 -9.02
C TRP A 4 4.02 10.87 -8.98
N THR A 5 3.39 10.79 -10.15
CA THR A 5 1.98 10.39 -10.29
C THR A 5 1.88 8.88 -10.35
N VAL A 6 0.93 8.29 -9.61
CA VAL A 6 0.62 6.85 -9.67
C VAL A 6 -0.67 6.66 -10.46
N GLN A 7 -0.70 5.67 -11.36
CA GLN A 7 -1.85 5.36 -12.20
C GLN A 7 -2.27 3.90 -12.04
N VAL A 8 -3.57 3.63 -12.11
CA VAL A 8 -4.11 2.26 -12.05
C VAL A 8 -4.05 1.59 -13.40
N ALA A 9 -3.28 0.52 -13.51
CA ALA A 9 -3.36 -0.44 -14.61
C ALA A 9 -4.33 -1.58 -14.24
N SER A 10 -5.25 -1.93 -15.14
CA SER A 10 -6.18 -3.06 -14.97
C SER A 10 -6.37 -3.79 -16.28
N SER A 11 -6.40 -5.13 -16.24
CA SER A 11 -6.63 -5.99 -17.40
C SER A 11 -8.04 -5.88 -17.99
N GLN A 12 -9.01 -5.38 -17.21
CA GLN A 12 -10.40 -5.22 -17.64
C GLN A 12 -10.65 -3.89 -18.35
N ARG A 13 -9.70 -2.96 -18.31
CA ARG A 13 -9.87 -1.62 -18.88
C ARG A 13 -9.29 -1.57 -20.29
N ARG A 14 -10.11 -1.19 -21.27
CA ARG A 14 -9.61 -0.82 -22.60
C ARG A 14 -8.83 0.50 -22.45
N VAL A 15 -7.56 0.48 -22.84
CA VAL A 15 -6.70 1.68 -22.92
C VAL A 15 -7.42 2.68 -23.82
N THR A 16 -7.99 3.69 -23.20
CA THR A 16 -8.67 4.79 -23.87
C THR A 16 -7.92 6.04 -23.41
N ASP A 17 -7.35 6.73 -24.39
CA ASP A 17 -6.34 7.79 -24.27
C ASP A 17 -4.93 7.30 -23.91
N ASN A 18 -3.91 8.05 -24.36
CA ASN A 18 -2.46 7.85 -24.17
C ASN A 18 -1.99 7.83 -22.69
N LYS A 19 -2.82 7.41 -21.74
CA LYS A 19 -2.54 7.27 -20.32
C LYS A 19 -2.74 5.81 -19.90
N LEU A 20 -1.82 5.28 -19.09
CA LEU A 20 -1.90 3.91 -18.55
C LEU A 20 -3.14 3.71 -17.66
N GLY A 21 -3.68 4.78 -17.05
CA GLY A 21 -4.90 4.69 -16.28
C GLY A 21 -5.32 5.96 -15.55
N LYS A 22 -6.25 5.81 -14.59
CA LYS A 22 -6.71 6.89 -13.71
C LYS A 22 -5.64 7.16 -12.66
N GLU A 23 -5.31 8.43 -12.44
CA GLU A 23 -4.45 8.83 -11.33
C GLU A 23 -5.12 8.49 -10.00
N VAL A 24 -4.33 7.91 -9.10
CA VAL A 24 -4.77 7.51 -7.76
C VAL A 24 -3.87 8.11 -6.70
N LEU A 25 -4.39 8.12 -5.47
CA LEU A 25 -3.64 8.54 -4.31
C LEU A 25 -2.36 7.70 -4.19
N VAL A 26 -1.27 8.37 -3.88
CA VAL A 26 0.01 7.72 -3.58
C VAL A 26 -0.04 7.26 -2.14
N SER A 27 0.17 5.96 -1.91
CA SER A 27 0.35 5.41 -0.56
C SER A 27 1.57 6.05 0.08
N SER A 28 1.40 6.61 1.28
CA SER A 28 2.50 7.21 2.02
C SER A 28 3.48 6.13 2.49
N LEU A 29 3.02 4.90 2.77
CA LEU A 29 3.90 3.75 3.00
C LEU A 29 4.86 3.50 1.84
N VAL A 30 4.35 3.46 0.59
CA VAL A 30 5.19 3.24 -0.59
C VAL A 30 6.12 4.43 -0.83
N SER A 31 5.60 5.65 -0.73
CA SER A 31 6.40 6.87 -0.90
C SER A 31 7.56 6.92 0.11
N ASN A 32 7.30 6.64 1.38
CA ASN A 32 8.30 6.65 2.45
C ASN A 32 9.31 5.51 2.30
N LEU A 33 8.86 4.32 1.90
CA LEU A 33 9.74 3.19 1.59
C LEU A 33 10.70 3.56 0.45
N LEU A 34 10.18 4.04 -0.68
CA LEU A 34 11.01 4.45 -1.83
C LEU A 34 11.97 5.59 -1.47
N HIS A 35 11.49 6.59 -0.74
CA HIS A 35 12.31 7.71 -0.32
C HIS A 35 13.43 7.26 0.61
N SER A 36 13.13 6.50 1.66
CA SER A 36 14.13 6.02 2.61
C SER A 36 15.16 5.10 1.93
N THR A 37 14.75 4.15 1.10
CA THR A 37 15.67 3.29 0.34
C THR A 37 16.56 4.10 -0.60
N LEU A 38 16.03 5.11 -1.29
CA LEU A 38 16.82 6.00 -2.14
C LEU A 38 17.84 6.81 -1.33
N GLN A 39 17.48 7.30 -0.14
CA GLN A 39 18.41 8.02 0.73
C GLN A 39 19.55 7.11 1.18
N LEU A 40 19.25 5.87 1.61
CA LEU A 40 20.28 4.90 2.00
C LEU A 40 21.27 4.63 0.86
N TYR A 41 20.75 4.48 -0.36
CA TYR A 41 21.57 4.32 -1.56
C TYR A 41 22.46 5.55 -1.82
N LYS A 42 21.89 6.77 -1.74
CA LYS A 42 22.64 8.03 -1.92
C LYS A 42 23.73 8.24 -0.87
N HIS A 43 23.57 7.67 0.32
CA HIS A 43 24.60 7.70 1.37
C HIS A 43 25.69 6.63 1.21
N ASN A 44 25.74 5.94 0.06
CA ASN A 44 26.73 4.89 -0.26
C ASN A 44 26.75 3.74 0.76
N LEU A 45 25.60 3.44 1.37
CA LEU A 45 25.46 2.24 2.19
C LEU A 45 25.54 1.00 1.30
N SER A 46 25.92 -0.13 1.91
CA SER A 46 26.05 -1.36 1.14
C SER A 46 24.72 -1.76 0.50
N PRO A 47 24.73 -2.36 -0.71
CA PRO A 47 23.52 -2.86 -1.34
C PRO A 47 22.74 -3.83 -0.45
N ASN A 48 23.46 -4.69 0.29
CA ASN A 48 22.86 -5.61 1.26
C ASN A 48 22.10 -4.87 2.35
N PHE A 49 22.63 -3.75 2.86
CA PHE A 49 21.92 -2.93 3.84
C PHE A 49 20.66 -2.29 3.26
N CYS A 50 20.71 -1.81 2.02
CA CYS A 50 19.54 -1.25 1.35
C CYS A 50 18.42 -2.29 1.16
N VAL A 51 18.79 -3.53 0.81
CA VAL A 51 17.85 -4.66 0.67
C VAL A 51 17.27 -5.05 2.02
N MET A 52 18.09 -5.19 3.06
CA MET A 52 17.59 -5.49 4.41
C MET A 52 16.58 -4.43 4.89
N HIS A 53 16.88 -3.14 4.72
CA HIS A 53 15.94 -2.07 5.06
C HIS A 53 14.64 -2.15 4.26
N LEU A 54 14.73 -2.45 2.96
CA LEU A 54 13.57 -2.63 2.10
C LEU A 54 12.69 -3.79 2.60
N GLU A 55 13.30 -4.93 2.94
CA GLU A 55 12.61 -6.10 3.48
C GLU A 55 11.91 -5.77 4.80
N ASP A 56 12.57 -5.07 5.72
CA ASP A 56 11.97 -4.61 6.98
C ASP A 56 10.73 -3.73 6.75
N ARG A 57 10.80 -2.80 5.78
CA ARG A 57 9.66 -1.93 5.46
C ARG A 57 8.50 -2.71 4.81
N LEU A 58 8.80 -3.70 3.96
CA LEU A 58 7.78 -4.58 3.38
C LEU A 58 7.13 -5.46 4.45
N GLN A 59 7.91 -5.94 5.42
CA GLN A 59 7.39 -6.70 6.56
C GLN A 59 6.48 -5.85 7.44
N GLU A 60 6.80 -4.58 7.69
CA GLU A 60 5.93 -3.64 8.38
C GLU A 60 4.58 -3.47 7.66
N LEU A 61 4.61 -3.32 6.32
CA LEU A 61 3.41 -3.24 5.49
C LEU A 61 2.54 -4.50 5.65
N TYR A 62 3.16 -5.69 5.61
CA TYR A 62 2.48 -6.96 5.83
C TYR A 62 1.86 -7.07 7.23
N PHE A 63 2.54 -6.59 8.28
CA PHE A 63 1.96 -6.59 9.62
C PHE A 63 0.77 -5.63 9.74
N LYS A 64 0.82 -4.47 9.08
CA LYS A 64 -0.34 -3.56 9.00
C LYS A 64 -1.52 -4.21 8.27
N SER A 65 -1.28 -4.94 7.16
CA SER A 65 -2.36 -5.65 6.45
C SER A 65 -2.96 -6.79 7.30
N LYS A 66 -2.14 -7.47 8.12
CA LYS A 66 -2.63 -8.43 9.12
C LYS A 66 -3.53 -7.78 10.15
N MET A 67 -3.10 -6.67 10.77
CA MET A 67 -3.93 -5.93 11.73
C MET A 67 -5.26 -5.51 11.11
N LEU A 68 -5.23 -4.99 9.87
CA LEU A 68 -6.44 -4.67 9.11
C LEU A 68 -7.35 -5.89 8.96
N SER A 69 -6.81 -7.04 8.53
CA SER A 69 -7.62 -8.25 8.33
C SER A 69 -8.27 -8.74 9.63
N GLU A 70 -7.53 -8.75 10.73
CA GLU A 70 -8.04 -9.16 12.05
C GLU A 70 -9.11 -8.18 12.55
N TYR A 71 -8.93 -6.88 12.34
CA TYR A 71 -9.93 -5.87 12.69
C TYR A 71 -11.23 -6.02 11.89
N LEU A 72 -11.13 -6.38 10.61
CA LEU A 72 -12.31 -6.62 9.76
C LEU A 72 -13.02 -7.93 10.09
N ARG A 73 -12.38 -8.86 10.80
CA ARG A 73 -12.99 -10.16 11.14
C ARG A 73 -14.18 -9.94 12.08
N GLY A 74 -15.37 -10.35 11.64
CA GLY A 74 -16.60 -10.22 12.42
C GLY A 74 -17.28 -8.85 12.32
N GLN A 75 -16.74 -7.92 11.52
CA GLN A 75 -17.37 -6.63 11.23
C GLN A 75 -18.18 -6.73 9.93
N MET A 76 -19.43 -6.26 9.93
CA MET A 76 -20.27 -6.20 8.71
C MET A 76 -20.02 -4.94 7.87
N ARG A 77 -19.53 -3.86 8.50
CA ARG A 77 -19.25 -2.58 7.84
C ARG A 77 -18.28 -1.78 8.69
N VAL A 78 -17.27 -1.19 8.07
CA VAL A 78 -16.27 -0.38 8.76
C VAL A 78 -16.10 0.95 8.05
N HIS A 79 -16.05 2.04 8.83
CA HIS A 79 -15.83 3.38 8.29
C HIS A 79 -14.33 3.67 8.17
N VAL A 80 -13.87 4.13 7.00
CA VAL A 80 -12.44 4.40 6.71
C VAL A 80 -11.81 5.37 7.72
N LYS A 81 -12.58 6.34 8.23
CA LYS A 81 -12.10 7.27 9.28
C LYS A 81 -11.76 6.57 10.60
N GLU A 82 -12.53 5.56 10.96
CA GLU A 82 -12.35 4.81 12.22
C GLU A 82 -11.12 3.90 12.15
N LEU A 83 -10.92 3.27 10.99
CA LEU A 83 -9.70 2.53 10.66
C LEU A 83 -8.43 3.37 10.85
N GLY A 84 -8.46 4.63 10.42
CA GLY A 84 -7.31 5.52 10.56
C GLY A 84 -6.97 5.89 12.00
N VAL A 85 -7.99 6.04 12.86
CA VAL A 85 -7.80 6.34 14.28
C VAL A 85 -7.34 5.11 15.06
N VAL A 86 -7.91 3.94 14.79
CA VAL A 86 -7.66 2.71 15.56
C VAL A 86 -6.37 2.02 15.14
N LEU A 87 -6.09 1.96 13.83
CA LEU A 87 -4.94 1.21 13.29
C LEU A 87 -3.76 2.11 12.88
N GLY A 88 -3.92 3.43 12.96
CA GLY A 88 -2.90 4.38 12.51
C GLY A 88 -2.61 4.25 11.01
N ILE A 89 -3.63 3.93 10.21
CA ILE A 89 -3.54 3.75 8.76
C ILE A 89 -4.08 5.01 8.06
N GLU A 90 -3.30 5.61 7.17
CA GLU A 90 -3.82 6.70 6.35
C GLU A 90 -4.81 6.18 5.29
N SER A 91 -5.80 6.99 4.96
CA SER A 91 -6.79 6.63 3.93
C SER A 91 -6.16 6.37 2.55
N SER A 92 -5.01 6.98 2.26
CA SER A 92 -4.19 6.78 1.06
C SER A 92 -3.58 5.38 1.00
N ASP A 93 -3.30 4.75 2.15
CA ASP A 93 -2.71 3.42 2.25
C ASP A 93 -3.74 2.30 2.24
N LEU A 94 -5.00 2.62 2.51
CA LEU A 94 -6.05 1.62 2.65
C LEU A 94 -6.21 0.71 1.41
N PRO A 95 -6.21 1.23 0.16
CA PRO A 95 -6.30 0.36 -1.02
C PRO A 95 -5.15 -0.64 -1.13
N LEU A 96 -3.92 -0.22 -0.78
CA LEU A 96 -2.74 -1.07 -0.79
C LEU A 96 -2.83 -2.15 0.30
N LEU A 97 -3.14 -1.74 1.53
CA LEU A 97 -3.26 -2.67 2.65
C LEU A 97 -4.43 -3.64 2.48
N ALA A 98 -5.55 -3.20 1.92
CA ALA A 98 -6.68 -4.06 1.57
C ALA A 98 -6.31 -5.08 0.50
N ALA A 99 -5.58 -4.66 -0.54
CA ALA A 99 -5.08 -5.56 -1.57
C ALA A 99 -4.16 -6.64 -0.97
N VAL A 100 -3.15 -6.25 -0.17
CA VAL A 100 -2.27 -7.21 0.50
C VAL A 100 -3.04 -8.09 1.48
N ALA A 101 -3.95 -7.53 2.27
CA ALA A 101 -4.79 -8.28 3.19
C ALA A 101 -5.64 -9.33 2.48
N SER A 102 -6.22 -8.99 1.32
CA SER A 102 -7.02 -9.93 0.53
C SER A 102 -6.24 -11.16 0.05
N THR A 103 -4.92 -11.04 -0.15
CA THR A 103 -4.06 -12.16 -0.59
C THR A 103 -3.88 -13.24 0.48
N HIS A 104 -3.78 -12.84 1.76
CA HIS A 104 -3.59 -13.77 2.87
C HIS A 104 -4.86 -14.00 3.70
N SER A 105 -5.93 -13.26 3.42
CA SER A 105 -7.20 -13.29 4.14
C SER A 105 -8.38 -13.03 3.19
N PRO A 106 -8.87 -14.07 2.48
CA PRO A 106 -9.84 -13.92 1.39
C PRO A 106 -11.17 -13.25 1.78
N TYR A 107 -11.60 -13.36 3.04
CA TYR A 107 -12.80 -12.69 3.54
C TYR A 107 -12.71 -11.16 3.47
N VAL A 108 -11.50 -10.59 3.49
CA VAL A 108 -11.29 -9.15 3.32
C VAL A 108 -11.75 -8.67 1.94
N ALA A 109 -11.54 -9.48 0.90
CA ALA A 109 -12.05 -9.18 -0.44
C ALA A 109 -13.58 -9.09 -0.44
N GLN A 110 -14.27 -9.98 0.29
CA GLN A 110 -15.74 -9.99 0.35
C GLN A 110 -16.33 -8.78 1.10
N ILE A 111 -15.55 -8.17 2.00
CA ILE A 111 -15.98 -7.02 2.80
C ILE A 111 -15.71 -5.70 2.08
N LEU A 112 -14.63 -5.63 1.29
CA LEU A 112 -14.13 -4.38 0.70
C LEU A 112 -14.28 -4.26 -0.83
N LEU A 113 -14.52 -5.36 -1.55
CA LEU A 113 -14.69 -5.42 -3.01
C LEU A 113 -16.08 -5.92 -3.38
#